data_AF-A0A2E0M4C1-F1
#
_entry.id   AF-A0A2E0M4C1-F1
#
_cell.length_a   1.000
_cell.length_b   1.000
_cell.length_c   1.000
_cell.angle_alpha   90.00
_cell.angle_beta   90.00
_cell.angle_gamma   90.00
#
_symmetry.space_group_name_H-M   'P 1'
#
loop_
_entity.id
_entity.type
_entity.pdbx_description
1 polymer ?
#
loop_
_entity_poly.entity_id
_entity_poly.type
_entity_poly.pdbx_seq_one_letter_code
_entity_poly.pdbx_strand_id
1 'polypeptide(L)'
;MIELFSHSFILFMLNMTETQKEISEVCEDIKELLLYKNKMYGDSALCPNRIFSRASGLEQILVRIDDKLNRIQKGAGLVANDEDVIQDLIGYLILLKIALKRDAKKHEV
;
A
#
# COMPACT_ATOMS: atom_id res chain seq x y z
N MET A 1 28.53 -0.55 -10.04
CA MET A 1 27.46 -1.25 -10.77
C MET A 1 26.21 -0.39 -10.63
N ILE A 2 26.12 0.67 -11.44
CA ILE A 2 24.99 1.59 -11.47
C ILE A 2 24.34 1.34 -12.83
N GLU A 3 23.07 0.94 -12.84
CA GLU A 3 22.36 0.54 -14.04
C GLU A 3 22.32 1.68 -15.05
N LEU A 4 22.71 1.37 -16.30
CA LEU A 4 22.47 2.21 -17.46
C LEU A 4 20.96 2.22 -17.73
N PHE A 5 20.24 3.14 -17.09
CA PHE A 5 18.88 3.48 -17.51
C PHE A 5 18.91 3.85 -19.00
N SER A 6 18.00 3.30 -19.79
CA SER A 6 17.95 3.59 -21.22
C SER A 6 17.82 5.11 -21.42
N HIS A 7 18.48 5.65 -22.44
CA HIS A 7 18.43 7.09 -22.74
C HIS A 7 16.98 7.61 -22.87
N SER A 8 16.08 6.74 -23.32
CA SER A 8 14.64 6.99 -23.40
C SER A 8 13.96 7.15 -22.05
N PHE A 9 14.41 6.43 -21.01
CA PHE A 9 13.86 6.54 -19.66
C PHE A 9 14.31 7.84 -18.99
N ILE A 10 15.57 8.22 -19.16
CA ILE A 10 16.11 9.48 -18.64
C ILE A 10 15.42 10.68 -19.31
N LEU A 11 15.24 10.64 -20.63
CA LEU A 11 14.54 11.71 -21.36
C LEU A 11 13.06 11.81 -20.95
N PHE A 12 12.41 10.69 -20.65
CA PHE A 12 11.06 10.66 -20.11
C PHE A 12 10.98 11.33 -18.73
N MET A 13 11.88 10.98 -17.81
CA MET A 13 11.95 11.59 -16.48
C MET A 13 12.21 13.11 -16.54
N LEU A 14 13.04 13.57 -17.47
CA LEU A 14 13.34 15.00 -17.66
C LEU A 14 12.16 15.80 -18.22
N ASN A 15 11.14 15.15 -18.80
CA ASN A 15 9.92 15.80 -19.32
C ASN A 15 8.71 15.67 -18.38
N MET A 16 8.90 15.17 -17.16
CA MET A 16 7.81 15.10 -16.17
C MET A 16 7.53 16.48 -15.58
N THR A 17 6.23 16.80 -15.47
CA THR A 17 5.76 17.89 -14.62
C THR A 17 6.13 17.63 -13.16
N GLU A 18 6.19 18.66 -12.33
CA GLU A 18 6.56 18.51 -10.92
C GLU A 18 5.61 17.56 -10.17
N THR A 19 4.30 17.72 -10.37
CA THR A 19 3.30 16.82 -9.79
C THR A 19 3.50 15.36 -10.20
N GLN A 20 3.95 15.08 -11.43
CA GLN A 20 4.23 13.70 -11.83
C GLN A 20 5.43 13.11 -11.07
N LYS A 21 6.45 13.93 -10.74
CA LYS A 21 7.58 13.48 -9.92
C LYS A 21 7.12 13.20 -8.49
N GLU A 22 6.39 14.11 -7.88
CA GLU A 22 5.83 13.95 -6.52
C GLU A 22 4.94 12.69 -6.42
N ILE A 23 4.08 12.45 -7.41
CA ILE A 23 3.27 11.23 -7.48
C ILE A 23 4.18 9.99 -7.51
N SER A 24 5.23 10.02 -8.32
CA SER A 24 6.16 8.89 -8.43
C SER A 24 6.89 8.62 -7.12
N GLU A 25 7.36 9.67 -6.45
CA GLU A 25 8.05 9.58 -5.16
C GLU A 25 7.13 8.98 -4.08
N VAL A 26 5.92 9.52 -3.91
CA VAL A 26 4.95 8.98 -2.95
C VAL A 26 4.60 7.51 -3.25
N CYS A 27 4.42 7.16 -4.53
CA CYS A 27 4.14 5.77 -4.90
C CYS A 27 5.32 4.83 -4.59
N GLU A 28 6.54 5.31 -4.79
CA GLU A 28 7.76 4.55 -4.49
C GLU A 28 7.90 4.31 -2.99
N ASP A 29 7.71 5.34 -2.16
CA ASP A 29 7.77 5.25 -0.71
C ASP A 29 6.77 4.22 -0.16
N ILE A 30 5.53 4.26 -0.64
CA ILE A 30 4.49 3.28 -0.26
C ILE A 30 4.89 1.86 -0.68
N LYS A 31 5.45 1.71 -1.89
CA LYS A 31 5.91 0.41 -2.39
C LYS A 31 7.02 -0.14 -1.50
N GLU A 32 8.03 0.65 -1.20
CA GLU A 32 9.14 0.25 -0.34
C GLU A 32 8.66 -0.13 1.06
N LEU A 33 7.77 0.66 1.65
CA LEU A 33 7.16 0.38 2.95
C LEU A 33 6.42 -0.97 2.97
N LEU A 34 5.58 -1.22 1.96
CA LEU A 34 4.80 -2.47 1.87
C LEU A 34 5.71 -3.68 1.69
N LEU A 35 6.73 -3.57 0.83
CA LEU A 35 7.71 -4.65 0.61
C LEU A 35 8.53 -4.92 1.86
N TYR A 36 8.97 -3.87 2.57
CA TYR A 36 9.68 -3.99 3.84
C TYR A 36 8.81 -4.72 4.88
N LYS A 37 7.57 -4.26 5.12
CA LYS A 37 6.64 -4.91 6.08
C LYS A 37 6.37 -6.37 5.69
N ASN A 38 6.16 -6.66 4.42
CA ASN A 38 5.95 -8.03 3.94
C ASN A 38 7.19 -8.92 4.19
N LYS A 39 8.39 -8.41 3.93
CA LYS A 39 9.64 -9.14 4.20
C LYS A 39 9.82 -9.43 5.69
N MET A 40 9.45 -8.49 6.56
CA MET A 40 9.61 -8.62 8.02
C MET A 40 8.56 -9.52 8.67
N TYR A 41 7.31 -9.50 8.18
CA TYR A 41 6.17 -10.17 8.82
C TYR A 41 5.51 -11.27 7.97
N GLY A 42 6.11 -11.60 6.82
CA GLY A 42 5.56 -12.51 5.81
C GLY A 42 4.33 -11.94 5.10
N ASP A 43 3.64 -12.78 4.31
CA ASP A 43 2.39 -12.42 3.61
C ASP A 43 1.18 -12.37 4.55
N SER A 44 1.37 -12.06 5.83
CA SER A 44 0.34 -12.15 6.88
C SER A 44 -0.86 -11.22 6.67
N ALA A 45 -0.72 -10.16 5.85
CA ALA A 45 -1.83 -9.31 5.47
C ALA A 45 -2.85 -10.04 4.56
N LEU A 46 -2.38 -10.84 3.61
CA LEU A 46 -3.23 -11.58 2.67
C LEU A 46 -3.44 -13.05 3.10
N CYS A 47 -2.49 -13.60 3.84
CA CYS A 47 -2.44 -14.96 4.38
C CYS A 47 -2.26 -14.91 5.92
N PRO A 48 -3.30 -14.51 6.68
CA PRO A 48 -3.18 -14.28 8.11
C PRO A 48 -2.77 -15.54 8.89
N ASN A 49 -1.93 -15.36 9.91
CA ASN A 49 -1.41 -16.45 10.76
C ASN A 49 -2.47 -17.10 11.67
N ARG A 50 -3.68 -16.53 11.75
CA ARG A 50 -4.85 -17.08 12.46
C ARG A 50 -4.60 -17.47 13.93
N ILE A 51 -3.79 -16.68 14.63
CA ILE A 51 -3.51 -16.88 16.07
C ILE A 51 -4.80 -16.73 16.89
N PHE A 52 -5.53 -15.64 16.67
CA PHE A 52 -6.82 -15.37 17.34
C PHE A 52 -7.98 -15.23 16.35
N SER A 53 -7.81 -14.38 15.32
CA SER A 53 -8.86 -14.12 14.35
C SER A 53 -9.01 -15.27 13.34
N ARG A 54 -10.26 -15.64 13.05
CA ARG A 54 -10.62 -16.60 11.98
C ARG A 54 -11.12 -15.93 10.70
N ALA A 55 -11.29 -14.60 10.71
CA ALA A 55 -11.74 -13.83 9.56
C ALA A 55 -10.80 -13.99 8.36
N SER A 56 -11.34 -13.82 7.14
CA SER A 56 -10.55 -13.90 5.91
C SER A 56 -9.52 -12.76 5.86
N GLY A 57 -8.47 -12.91 5.03
CA GLY A 57 -7.51 -11.83 4.81
C GLY A 57 -8.18 -10.56 4.26
N LEU A 58 -9.15 -10.73 3.35
CA LEU A 58 -9.96 -9.63 2.81
C LEU A 58 -10.70 -8.87 3.92
N GLU A 59 -11.45 -9.59 4.77
CA GLU A 59 -12.20 -9.00 5.88
C GLU A 59 -11.28 -8.25 6.85
N GLN A 60 -10.13 -8.85 7.18
CA GLN A 60 -9.16 -8.20 8.07
C GLN A 60 -8.51 -6.95 7.46
N ILE A 61 -8.42 -6.83 6.14
CA ILE A 61 -7.98 -5.61 5.47
C ILE A 61 -9.07 -4.54 5.58
N LEU A 62 -10.34 -4.90 5.33
CA LEU A 62 -11.48 -3.98 5.45
C LEU A 62 -11.60 -3.41 6.87
N VAL A 63 -11.51 -4.26 7.90
CA VAL A 63 -11.54 -3.81 9.31
C VAL A 63 -10.42 -2.80 9.61
N ARG A 64 -9.23 -2.97 9.04
CA ARG A 64 -8.12 -2.01 9.23
C ARG A 64 -8.34 -0.70 8.48
N ILE A 65 -8.97 -0.75 7.31
CA ILE A 65 -9.40 0.46 6.58
C ILE A 65 -10.40 1.24 7.44
N ASP A 66 -11.40 0.57 8.02
CA ASP A 66 -12.37 1.19 8.91
C ASP A 66 -11.73 1.84 10.15
N ASP A 67 -10.72 1.20 10.77
CA ASP A 67 -9.96 1.81 11.87
C ASP A 67 -9.28 3.13 11.44
N LYS A 68 -8.64 3.12 10.26
CA LYS A 68 -7.94 4.31 9.74
C LYS A 68 -8.92 5.41 9.35
N LEU A 69 -10.06 5.08 8.74
CA LEU A 69 -11.13 6.04 8.44
C LEU A 69 -11.74 6.65 9.72
N ASN A 70 -11.98 5.84 10.74
CA ASN A 70 -12.49 6.30 12.04
C ASN A 70 -11.52 7.27 12.74
N ARG A 71 -10.20 7.07 12.59
CA ARG A 71 -9.18 8.02 13.09
C ARG A 71 -9.25 9.36 12.36
N ILE A 72 -9.32 9.34 11.02
CA ILE A 72 -9.47 10.55 10.20
C ILE A 72 -10.75 11.29 10.59
N GLN A 73 -11.87 10.58 10.74
CA GLN A 73 -13.15 11.16 11.14
C GLN A 73 -13.07 11.89 12.49
N LYS A 74 -12.26 11.40 13.42
CA LYS A 74 -12.03 12.01 14.74
C LYS A 74 -11.00 13.15 14.72
N GLY A 75 -10.50 13.53 13.55
CA GLY A 75 -9.50 14.58 13.38
C GLY A 75 -8.06 14.12 13.66
N ALA A 76 -7.83 12.83 13.92
CA ALA A 76 -6.49 12.27 14.07
C ALA A 76 -5.91 11.92 12.68
N GLY A 77 -4.66 12.34 12.41
CA GLY A 77 -3.95 11.99 11.17
C GLY A 77 -3.92 13.06 10.07
N LEU A 78 -4.52 14.24 10.29
CA LEU A 78 -4.34 15.42 9.43
C LEU A 78 -3.42 16.48 10.05
N VAL A 79 -3.18 16.40 11.36
CA VAL A 79 -2.32 17.31 12.12
C VAL A 79 -1.18 16.52 12.79
N ALA A 80 -0.08 16.45 12.05
CA ALA A 80 1.35 16.29 12.40
C ALA A 80 1.88 15.30 13.47
N ASN A 81 1.11 14.62 14.33
CA ASN A 81 1.76 14.13 15.56
C ASN A 81 1.85 12.65 15.93
N ASP A 82 1.22 11.63 15.30
CA ASP A 82 1.49 10.26 15.85
C ASP A 82 1.37 9.03 14.94
N GLU A 83 0.80 9.11 13.74
CA GLU A 83 0.83 8.00 12.79
C GLU A 83 0.44 8.56 11.42
N ASP A 84 1.14 8.19 10.35
CA ASP A 84 0.72 8.60 9.00
C ASP A 84 -0.47 7.74 8.56
N VAL A 85 -1.65 8.13 9.05
CA VAL A 85 -2.92 7.46 8.80
C VAL A 85 -3.24 7.42 7.30
N ILE A 86 -2.79 8.43 6.54
CA ILE A 86 -3.00 8.51 5.09
C ILE A 86 -2.13 7.46 4.39
N GLN A 87 -0.85 7.38 4.72
CA GLN A 87 0.06 6.35 4.22
C GLN A 87 -0.43 4.92 4.54
N ASP A 88 -0.91 4.68 5.76
CA ASP A 88 -1.49 3.39 6.13
C ASP A 88 -2.74 3.06 5.31
N LEU A 89 -3.63 4.03 5.11
CA LEU A 89 -4.85 3.86 4.32
C LEU A 89 -4.52 3.53 2.86
N ILE A 90 -3.56 4.24 2.25
CA ILE A 90 -3.08 3.94 0.89
C ILE A 90 -2.52 2.51 0.84
N GLY A 91 -1.71 2.12 1.82
CA GLY A 91 -1.16 0.78 1.93
C GLY A 91 -2.23 -0.31 1.98
N TYR A 92 -3.28 -0.12 2.80
CA TYR A 92 -4.38 -1.07 2.87
C TYR A 92 -5.23 -1.11 1.60
N LEU A 93 -5.42 0.00 0.89
CA LEU A 93 -6.14 0.03 -0.39
C LEU A 93 -5.39 -0.74 -1.50
N ILE A 94 -4.05 -0.67 -1.52
CA ILE A 94 -3.24 -1.48 -2.44
C ILE A 94 -3.41 -2.97 -2.12
N LEU A 95 -3.32 -3.35 -0.83
CA LEU A 95 -3.50 -4.74 -0.40
C LEU A 95 -4.92 -5.25 -0.70
N LEU A 96 -5.94 -4.41 -0.51
CA LEU A 96 -7.32 -4.71 -0.89
C LEU A 96 -7.43 -4.98 -2.39
N LYS A 97 -6.83 -4.14 -3.24
CA LYS A 97 -6.83 -4.33 -4.69
C LYS A 97 -6.19 -5.66 -5.10
N ILE A 98 -5.09 -6.04 -4.44
CA ILE A 98 -4.44 -7.34 -4.65
C ILE A 98 -5.37 -8.49 -4.21
N ALA A 99 -6.00 -8.39 -3.05
CA ALA A 99 -6.93 -9.39 -2.53
C ALA A 99 -8.09 -9.63 -3.51
N LEU A 100 -8.74 -8.56 -3.97
CA LEU A 100 -9.84 -8.63 -4.94
C LEU A 100 -9.40 -9.23 -6.28
N LYS A 101 -8.19 -8.88 -6.77
CA LYS A 101 -7.64 -9.47 -8.00
C LYS A 101 -7.37 -10.98 -7.85
N ARG A 102 -6.88 -11.42 -6.68
CA ARG A 102 -6.68 -12.85 -6.39
C ARG A 102 -8.01 -13.59 -6.29
N ASP A 103 -9.03 -12.94 -5.72
CA ASP A 103 -10.37 -13.52 -5.56
C ASP A 103 -11.06 -13.72 -6.92
N ALA A 104 -11.08 -12.68 -7.77
CA ALA A 104 -11.63 -12.77 -9.11
C ALA A 104 -11.01 -13.94 -9.92
N LYS A 105 -9.67 -14.09 -9.87
CA LYS A 105 -8.96 -15.19 -10.53
C LYS A 105 -9.33 -16.59 -10.03
N LYS A 106 -9.79 -16.73 -8.78
CA LYS A 106 -10.25 -18.04 -8.27
C LYS A 106 -11.61 -18.44 -8.81
N HIS A 107 -12.43 -17.47 -9.22
CA HIS A 107 -13.76 -17.70 -9.77
C HIS A 107 -13.77 -17.89 -11.29
N GLU A 108 -12.63 -17.65 -11.95
CA GLU A 108 -12.43 -17.87 -13.40
C GLU A 108 -11.90 -19.28 -13.73
N VAL A 109 -11.56 -20.09 -12.71
CA VAL A 109 -11.04 -21.47 -12.82
C VAL A 109 -12.07 -22.44 -12.26
#